data_AF-A0ABD3T5P3-F1
#
_entry.id   AF-A0ABD3T5P3-F1
#
_cell.length_a   1.000
_cell.length_b   1.000
_cell.length_c   1.000
_cell.angle_alpha   90.00
_cell.angle_beta   90.00
_cell.angle_gamma   90.00
#
_symmetry.space_group_name_H-M   'P 1'
#
loop_
_entity.id
_entity.type
_entity.pdbx_description
1 polymer ?
#
loop_
_entity_poly.entity_id
_entity_poly.type
_entity_poly.pdbx_seq_one_letter_code
_entity_poly.pdbx_strand_id
1 'polypeptide(L)'
;MPVKSCPICPPLLLNDNEETIELSNEDSQDLEKCLEQCFPNAPEDMKLLLQSHSAALKANSPNGRRWNKRVISICLALLVRSPRTYQDIADSTMMMLPTGRHLRRYKNSSTEAGLQDEVFLWMYQAANYANVPEEGSAGGLIHDERKTQQDLVLDMRGGKLHLVGWVDTGVEGNDLRTVEQGKVEQKLATEVIQIYFLGYTGCRFPICHYPTCSVKASDLHIMIWDVIARLQDCGFSVDYILQDGAEENRPFSKSHFNENPFNSKYMAVNLVNPTKLFVMSQDFLHIKKKSEIV
;
A
#
# COMPACT_ATOMS: atom_id res chain seq x y z
N MET A 1 -21.26 -21.90 -36.97
CA MET A 1 -22.49 -22.70 -36.98
C MET A 1 -23.64 -21.80 -36.53
N PRO A 2 -24.70 -21.60 -37.33
CA PRO A 2 -25.82 -20.78 -36.89
C PRO A 2 -26.74 -21.59 -35.98
N VAL A 3 -27.09 -21.01 -34.83
CA VAL A 3 -28.08 -21.53 -33.89
C VAL A 3 -29.45 -21.34 -34.54
N LYS A 4 -30.19 -22.44 -34.76
CA LYS A 4 -31.57 -22.41 -35.25
C LYS A 4 -32.48 -21.83 -34.15
N SER A 5 -33.17 -20.74 -34.45
CA SER A 5 -34.20 -20.14 -33.59
C SER A 5 -35.48 -20.97 -33.57
N CYS A 6 -36.15 -21.00 -32.42
CA CYS A 6 -37.38 -21.75 -32.15
C CYS A 6 -38.57 -21.22 -32.98
N PRO A 7 -39.38 -22.08 -33.63
CA PRO A 7 -40.46 -21.66 -34.53
C PRO A 7 -41.76 -21.20 -33.83
N ILE A 8 -41.78 -21.03 -32.50
CA ILE A 8 -43.01 -20.77 -31.73
C ILE A 8 -43.00 -19.39 -31.03
N CYS A 9 -41.88 -18.66 -31.04
CA CYS A 9 -41.82 -17.32 -30.44
C CYS A 9 -41.61 -16.26 -31.54
N PRO A 10 -42.61 -15.39 -31.83
CA PRO A 10 -42.34 -14.24 -32.67
C PRO A 10 -41.37 -13.29 -31.95
N PRO A 11 -40.36 -12.73 -32.64
CA PRO A 11 -39.53 -11.69 -32.05
C PRO A 11 -40.39 -10.47 -31.73
N LEU A 12 -40.19 -9.90 -30.54
CA LEU A 12 -40.75 -8.59 -30.17
C LEU A 12 -40.17 -7.53 -31.11
N LEU A 13 -40.94 -7.17 -32.14
CA LEU A 13 -40.71 -5.98 -32.94
C LEU A 13 -41.21 -4.79 -32.11
N LEU A 14 -40.28 -4.07 -31.49
CA LEU A 14 -40.56 -2.72 -30.99
C LEU A 14 -40.62 -1.80 -32.22
N ASN A 15 -41.70 -1.03 -32.33
CA ASN A 15 -41.84 -0.03 -33.38
C ASN A 15 -40.77 1.05 -33.19
N ASP A 16 -39.81 1.11 -34.11
CA ASP A 16 -38.85 2.20 -34.23
C ASP A 16 -39.58 3.43 -34.81
N ASN A 17 -40.31 4.15 -33.96
CA ASN A 17 -40.50 5.57 -34.16
C ASN A 17 -39.27 6.25 -33.56
N GLU A 18 -38.24 6.42 -34.39
CA GLU A 18 -37.08 7.26 -34.09
C GLU A 18 -37.54 8.72 -33.94
N GLU A 19 -37.91 9.11 -32.73
CA GLU A 19 -37.65 10.47 -32.26
C GLU A 19 -36.28 10.45 -31.59
N THR A 20 -35.24 10.79 -32.34
CA THR A 20 -33.94 11.15 -31.78
C THR A 20 -34.12 12.44 -30.99
N ILE A 21 -34.42 12.29 -29.70
CA ILE A 21 -34.42 13.40 -28.74
C ILE A 21 -32.98 13.89 -28.61
N GLU A 22 -32.68 15.05 -29.19
CA GLU A 22 -31.42 15.73 -28.95
C GLU A 22 -31.41 16.23 -27.50
N LEU A 23 -30.73 15.47 -26.64
CA LEU A 23 -30.57 15.80 -25.22
C LEU A 23 -29.76 17.10 -25.08
N SER A 24 -30.38 18.09 -24.47
CA SER A 24 -29.77 19.38 -24.14
C SER A 24 -28.94 19.29 -22.85
N ASN A 25 -28.14 20.33 -22.56
CA ASN A 25 -27.40 20.40 -21.30
C ASN A 25 -28.33 20.48 -20.06
N GLU A 26 -29.59 20.87 -20.24
CA GLU A 26 -30.59 20.92 -19.16
C GLU A 26 -31.04 19.50 -18.73
N ASP A 27 -31.05 18.53 -19.65
CA ASP A 27 -31.40 17.13 -19.38
C ASP A 27 -30.34 16.38 -18.55
N SER A 28 -29.15 16.96 -18.39
CA SER A 28 -28.12 16.40 -17.52
C SER A 28 -28.40 16.65 -16.03
N GLN A 29 -29.19 17.69 -15.70
CA GLN A 29 -29.64 17.95 -14.33
C GLN A 29 -30.76 16.99 -13.89
N ASP A 30 -31.50 16.42 -14.84
CA ASP A 30 -32.57 15.47 -14.56
C ASP A 30 -32.07 14.13 -14.06
N LEU A 31 -30.88 13.71 -14.46
CA LEU A 31 -30.33 12.41 -14.05
C LEU A 31 -29.94 12.39 -12.57
N GLU A 32 -29.41 13.51 -12.05
CA GLU A 32 -29.13 13.65 -10.62
C GLU A 32 -30.44 13.67 -9.81
N LYS A 33 -31.44 14.44 -10.26
CA LYS A 33 -32.77 14.46 -9.64
C LYS A 33 -33.44 13.10 -9.69
N CYS A 34 -33.35 12.38 -10.80
CA CYS A 34 -33.88 11.02 -10.94
C CYS A 34 -33.16 10.03 -10.04
N LEU A 35 -31.84 10.13 -9.90
CA LEU A 35 -31.08 9.27 -8.99
C LEU A 35 -31.43 9.54 -7.53
N GLU A 36 -31.63 10.80 -7.15
CA GLU A 36 -32.10 11.18 -5.81
C GLU A 36 -33.53 10.71 -5.53
N GLN A 37 -34.42 10.75 -6.52
CA GLN A 37 -35.79 10.27 -6.40
C GLN A 37 -35.88 8.73 -6.35
N CYS A 38 -35.15 8.03 -7.21
CA CYS A 38 -35.17 6.58 -7.31
C CYS A 38 -34.35 5.89 -6.20
N PHE A 39 -33.29 6.54 -5.72
CA PHE A 39 -32.40 6.01 -4.70
C PHE A 39 -32.09 7.06 -3.60
N PRO A 40 -33.11 7.48 -2.81
CA PRO A 40 -32.95 8.53 -1.82
C PRO A 40 -31.91 8.20 -0.73
N ASN A 41 -31.72 6.92 -0.43
CA ASN A 41 -30.78 6.42 0.58
C ASN A 41 -29.50 5.81 -0.03
N ALA A 42 -29.18 6.08 -1.31
CA ALA A 42 -27.94 5.58 -1.90
C ALA A 42 -26.71 6.20 -1.21
N PRO A 43 -25.68 5.39 -0.89
CA PRO A 43 -24.39 5.91 -0.46
C PRO A 43 -23.80 6.87 -1.50
N GLU A 44 -23.08 7.90 -1.06
CA GLU A 44 -22.44 8.87 -1.94
C GLU A 44 -21.49 8.21 -2.96
N ASP A 45 -20.77 7.16 -2.54
CA ASP A 45 -19.91 6.38 -3.43
C ASP A 45 -20.70 5.69 -4.57
N MET A 46 -21.93 5.26 -4.31
CA MET A 46 -22.82 4.66 -5.33
C MET A 46 -23.33 5.71 -6.30
N LYS A 47 -23.77 6.88 -5.80
CA LYS A 47 -24.20 8.00 -6.66
C LYS A 47 -23.07 8.43 -7.59
N LEU A 48 -21.87 8.57 -7.05
CA LEU A 48 -20.68 8.99 -7.79
C LEU A 48 -20.26 7.96 -8.86
N LEU A 49 -20.43 6.66 -8.57
CA LEU A 49 -20.22 5.60 -9.54
C LEU A 49 -21.25 5.64 -10.68
N LEU A 50 -22.54 5.84 -10.37
CA LEU A 50 -23.61 5.94 -11.37
C LEU A 50 -23.50 7.19 -12.24
N GLN A 51 -23.14 8.34 -11.65
CA GLN A 51 -22.83 9.56 -12.40
C GLN A 51 -21.65 9.34 -13.36
N SER A 52 -20.58 8.71 -12.88
CA SER A 52 -19.41 8.40 -13.71
C SER A 52 -19.73 7.40 -14.82
N HIS A 53 -20.60 6.44 -14.54
CA HIS A 53 -21.12 5.49 -15.53
C HIS A 53 -21.94 6.19 -16.62
N SER A 54 -22.88 7.07 -16.24
CA SER A 54 -23.69 7.84 -17.18
C SER A 54 -22.84 8.76 -18.06
N ALA A 55 -21.88 9.48 -17.46
CA ALA A 55 -20.92 10.29 -18.20
C ALA A 55 -20.08 9.44 -19.19
N ALA A 56 -19.72 8.21 -18.78
CA ALA A 56 -19.01 7.27 -19.63
C ALA A 56 -19.88 6.73 -20.78
N LEU A 57 -21.19 6.60 -20.61
CA LEU A 57 -22.10 6.23 -21.70
C LEU A 57 -22.28 7.39 -22.71
N LYS A 58 -22.41 8.62 -22.22
CA LYS A 58 -22.59 9.82 -23.06
C LYS A 58 -21.33 10.25 -23.82
N ALA A 59 -20.16 9.73 -23.46
CA ALA A 59 -18.89 10.16 -24.06
C ALA A 59 -18.69 9.60 -25.49
N ASN A 60 -18.52 10.50 -26.46
CA ASN A 60 -18.29 10.21 -27.89
C ASN A 60 -17.08 9.31 -28.18
N SER A 61 -16.09 9.27 -27.27
CA SER A 61 -14.93 8.39 -27.40
C SER A 61 -14.76 7.47 -26.19
N PRO A 62 -14.37 6.20 -26.42
CA PRO A 62 -13.97 5.30 -25.34
C PRO A 62 -12.61 5.70 -24.75
N ASN A 63 -11.76 6.38 -25.54
CA ASN A 63 -10.41 6.78 -25.18
C ASN A 63 -10.39 8.26 -24.75
N GLY A 64 -9.81 8.56 -23.58
CA GLY A 64 -9.62 9.94 -23.08
C GLY A 64 -10.49 10.34 -21.89
N ARG A 65 -11.28 9.43 -21.33
CA ARG A 65 -12.14 9.70 -20.17
C ARG A 65 -11.31 9.97 -18.91
N ARG A 66 -11.64 11.06 -18.22
CA ARG A 66 -11.09 11.38 -16.90
C ARG A 66 -12.04 10.84 -15.84
N TRP A 67 -11.63 9.80 -15.15
CA TRP A 67 -12.39 9.23 -14.04
C TRP A 67 -12.18 10.06 -12.77
N ASN A 68 -13.23 10.19 -11.96
CA ASN A 68 -13.10 10.75 -10.63
C ASN A 68 -12.18 9.87 -9.78
N LYS A 69 -11.29 10.48 -8.99
CA LYS A 69 -10.32 9.77 -8.13
C LYS A 69 -10.99 8.76 -7.20
N ARG A 70 -12.18 9.07 -6.68
CA ARG A 70 -12.95 8.18 -5.80
C ARG A 70 -13.42 6.91 -6.51
N VAL A 71 -13.88 7.02 -7.76
CA VAL A 71 -14.21 5.83 -8.59
C VAL A 71 -12.98 4.99 -8.83
N ILE A 72 -11.85 5.62 -9.17
CA ILE A 72 -10.58 4.91 -9.36
C ILE A 72 -10.22 4.15 -8.08
N SER A 73 -10.31 4.78 -6.90
CA SER A 73 -10.05 4.12 -5.62
C SER A 73 -10.96 2.93 -5.35
N ILE A 74 -12.28 3.04 -5.60
CA ILE A 74 -13.23 1.93 -5.42
C ILE A 74 -12.91 0.78 -6.38
N CYS A 75 -12.67 1.11 -7.65
CA CYS A 75 -12.33 0.11 -8.67
C CYS A 75 -10.98 -0.55 -8.40
N LEU A 76 -9.98 0.20 -7.88
CA LEU A 76 -8.70 -0.33 -7.42
C LEU A 76 -8.89 -1.29 -6.25
N ALA A 77 -9.70 -0.93 -5.25
CA ALA A 77 -9.98 -1.79 -4.10
C ALA A 77 -10.61 -3.11 -4.55
N LEU A 78 -11.57 -3.06 -5.48
CA LEU A 78 -12.19 -4.25 -6.06
C LEU A 78 -11.18 -5.08 -6.87
N LEU A 79 -10.37 -4.43 -7.72
CA LEU A 79 -9.34 -5.09 -8.53
C LEU A 79 -8.28 -5.79 -7.66
N VAL A 80 -7.85 -5.16 -6.57
CA VAL A 80 -6.86 -5.72 -5.64
C VAL A 80 -7.44 -6.93 -4.89
N ARG A 81 -8.71 -6.88 -4.50
CA ARG A 81 -9.37 -7.97 -3.77
C ARG A 81 -9.74 -9.16 -4.64
N SER A 82 -10.26 -8.90 -5.85
CA SER A 82 -10.62 -9.94 -6.82
C SER A 82 -10.46 -9.42 -8.25
N PRO A 83 -9.29 -9.63 -8.87
CA PRO A 83 -9.05 -9.20 -10.25
C PRO A 83 -10.04 -9.82 -11.25
N ARG A 84 -10.41 -11.08 -11.03
CA ARG A 84 -11.32 -11.82 -11.90
C ARG A 84 -12.74 -11.25 -11.86
N THR A 85 -13.27 -11.02 -10.66
CA THR A 85 -14.59 -10.40 -10.50
C THR A 85 -14.64 -9.01 -11.12
N TYR A 86 -13.57 -8.22 -10.97
CA TYR A 86 -13.48 -6.92 -11.64
C TYR A 86 -13.58 -7.06 -13.16
N GLN A 87 -12.85 -8.02 -13.73
CA GLN A 87 -12.84 -8.28 -15.16
C GLN A 87 -14.22 -8.74 -15.66
N ASP A 88 -14.86 -9.68 -14.95
CA ASP A 88 -16.18 -10.17 -15.30
C ASP A 88 -17.22 -9.03 -15.33
N ILE A 89 -17.17 -8.11 -14.36
CA ILE A 89 -18.07 -6.94 -14.33
C ILE A 89 -17.75 -5.97 -15.48
N ALA A 90 -16.46 -5.69 -15.73
CA ALA A 90 -16.05 -4.79 -16.80
C ALA A 90 -16.42 -5.34 -18.18
N ASP A 91 -16.33 -6.65 -18.38
CA ASP A 91 -16.64 -7.34 -19.64
C ASP A 91 -18.16 -7.56 -19.83
N SER A 92 -18.93 -7.61 -18.73
CA SER A 92 -20.39 -7.81 -18.77
C SER A 92 -21.19 -6.68 -19.41
N THR A 93 -20.54 -5.56 -19.74
CA THR A 93 -21.14 -4.28 -20.21
C THR A 93 -22.22 -3.68 -19.31
N MET A 94 -22.56 -4.32 -18.19
CA MET A 94 -23.51 -3.84 -17.18
C MET A 94 -23.05 -2.52 -16.55
N MET A 95 -21.74 -2.36 -16.37
CA MET A 95 -21.14 -1.13 -15.86
C MET A 95 -19.91 -0.73 -16.67
N MET A 96 -19.92 0.49 -17.20
CA MET A 96 -18.73 1.17 -17.70
C MET A 96 -17.78 1.46 -16.53
N LEU A 97 -16.64 0.78 -16.52
CA LEU A 97 -15.60 0.92 -15.50
C LEU A 97 -14.25 1.35 -16.11
N PRO A 98 -13.32 1.89 -15.31
CA PRO A 98 -11.96 2.13 -15.76
C PRO A 98 -11.32 0.87 -16.33
N THR A 99 -10.48 1.01 -17.36
CA THR A 99 -9.80 -0.16 -17.92
C THR A 99 -8.81 -0.73 -16.91
N GLY A 100 -8.65 -2.06 -16.89
CA GLY A 100 -7.66 -2.72 -16.02
C GLY A 100 -6.23 -2.18 -16.24
N ARG A 101 -5.88 -1.78 -17.47
CA ARG A 101 -4.60 -1.12 -17.77
C ARG A 101 -4.46 0.23 -17.05
N HIS A 102 -5.52 1.04 -17.03
CA HIS A 102 -5.52 2.33 -16.35
C HIS A 102 -5.36 2.15 -14.83
N LEU A 103 -6.10 1.21 -14.24
CA LEU A 103 -5.98 0.88 -12.83
C LEU A 103 -4.59 0.34 -12.47
N ARG A 104 -4.01 -0.55 -13.30
CA ARG A 104 -2.64 -1.04 -13.07
C ARG A 104 -1.61 0.08 -13.07
N ARG A 105 -1.79 1.14 -13.86
CA ARG A 105 -0.92 2.32 -13.82
C ARG A 105 -0.97 3.02 -12.47
N TYR A 106 -2.15 3.20 -11.89
CA TYR A 106 -2.30 3.76 -10.54
C TYR A 106 -1.82 2.80 -9.45
N LYS A 107 -2.05 1.50 -9.60
CA LYS A 107 -1.54 0.50 -8.65
C LYS A 107 -0.01 0.52 -8.60
N ASN A 108 0.63 0.68 -9.76
CA ASN A 108 2.07 0.63 -9.90
C ASN A 108 2.73 2.02 -9.79
N SER A 109 1.97 3.08 -9.49
CA SER A 109 2.52 4.44 -9.48
C SER A 109 3.37 4.77 -8.27
N SER A 110 3.45 3.89 -7.25
CA SER A 110 4.27 4.14 -6.07
C SER A 110 4.68 2.85 -5.37
N THR A 111 5.98 2.63 -5.23
CA THR A 111 6.74 2.81 -3.98
C THR A 111 8.23 2.62 -4.29
N GLU A 112 9.05 3.59 -3.92
CA GLU A 112 10.50 3.47 -3.90
C GLU A 112 10.99 2.71 -2.66
N ALA A 113 12.22 2.22 -2.70
CA ALA A 113 12.85 1.68 -1.51
C ALA A 113 13.10 2.81 -0.50
N GLY A 114 13.03 2.48 0.78
CA GLY A 114 13.31 3.40 1.88
C GLY A 114 12.15 4.29 2.31
N LEU A 115 12.51 5.39 2.98
CA LEU A 115 11.57 6.31 3.61
C LEU A 115 10.97 7.27 2.58
N GLN A 116 9.65 7.39 2.59
CA GLN A 116 8.91 8.28 1.70
C GLN A 116 8.02 9.21 2.51
N ASP A 117 8.20 10.52 2.35
CA ASP A 117 7.39 11.53 3.04
C ASP A 117 5.89 11.38 2.75
N GLU A 118 5.53 10.92 1.55
CA GLU A 118 4.14 10.66 1.16
C GLU A 118 3.48 9.60 2.06
N VAL A 119 4.23 8.58 2.47
CA VAL A 119 3.74 7.49 3.32
C VAL A 119 3.48 7.99 4.74
N PHE A 120 4.38 8.81 5.29
CA PHE A 120 4.19 9.42 6.60
C PHE A 120 3.04 10.43 6.63
N LEU A 121 2.92 11.26 5.59
CA LEU A 121 1.79 12.17 5.43
C LEU A 121 0.48 11.38 5.33
N TRP A 122 0.48 10.28 4.58
CA TRP A 122 -0.69 9.42 4.47
C TRP A 122 -1.04 8.78 5.82
N MET A 123 -0.05 8.31 6.58
CA MET A 123 -0.25 7.76 7.92
C MET A 123 -0.89 8.79 8.86
N TYR A 124 -0.38 10.02 8.87
CA TYR A 124 -0.95 11.12 9.65
C TYR A 124 -2.40 11.44 9.25
N GLN A 125 -2.68 11.54 7.95
CA GLN A 125 -4.04 11.78 7.45
C GLN A 125 -4.99 10.63 7.78
N ALA A 126 -4.53 9.38 7.67
CA ALA A 126 -5.32 8.20 8.00
C ALA A 126 -5.64 8.15 9.50
N ALA A 127 -4.69 8.49 10.37
CA ALA A 127 -4.90 8.56 11.81
C ALA A 127 -5.94 9.65 12.18
N ASN A 128 -5.82 10.84 11.57
CA ASN A 128 -6.79 11.92 11.76
C ASN A 128 -8.19 11.53 11.26
N TYR A 129 -8.29 10.91 10.08
CA TYR A 129 -9.57 10.46 9.52
C TYR A 129 -10.24 9.39 10.39
N ALA A 130 -9.46 8.49 10.97
CA ALA A 130 -9.95 7.47 11.88
C ALA A 130 -10.19 7.98 13.31
N ASN A 131 -9.92 9.27 13.59
CA ASN A 131 -9.97 9.86 14.93
C ASN A 131 -9.23 9.01 15.98
N VAL A 132 -8.03 8.57 15.63
CA VAL A 132 -7.20 7.75 16.53
C VAL A 132 -6.90 8.57 17.79
N PRO A 133 -7.18 8.06 19.00
CA PRO A 133 -6.84 8.76 20.23
C PRO A 133 -5.33 8.93 20.34
N GLU A 134 -4.86 9.88 21.16
CA GLU A 134 -3.43 10.16 21.34
C GLU A 134 -2.63 8.89 21.73
N GLU A 135 -3.25 8.01 22.51
CA GLU A 135 -2.72 6.69 22.89
C GLU A 135 -2.45 5.78 21.68
N GLY A 136 -3.22 5.92 20.60
CA GLY A 136 -3.05 5.15 19.37
C GLY A 136 -1.93 5.69 18.45
N SER A 137 -1.44 6.90 18.72
CA SER A 137 -0.22 7.42 18.11
C SER A 137 1.05 6.87 18.77
N ALA A 138 0.91 6.19 19.92
CA ALA A 138 1.97 5.41 20.55
C ALA A 138 1.87 3.93 20.15
N GLY A 139 3.03 3.28 20.04
CA GLY A 139 3.10 1.89 19.60
C GLY A 139 4.52 1.38 19.46
N GLY A 140 4.72 0.42 18.58
CA GLY A 140 6.02 -0.15 18.30
C GLY A 140 6.28 -0.44 16.84
N LEU A 141 7.54 -0.70 16.54
CA LEU A 141 8.00 -1.11 15.23
C LEU A 141 8.05 -2.63 15.15
N ILE A 142 7.59 -3.16 14.03
CA ILE A 142 7.76 -4.56 13.66
C ILE A 142 8.55 -4.59 12.37
N HIS A 143 9.63 -5.35 12.34
CA HIS A 143 10.35 -5.59 11.10
C HIS A 143 10.51 -7.09 10.84
N ASP A 144 10.48 -7.44 9.57
CA ASP A 144 10.63 -8.82 9.10
C ASP A 144 11.35 -8.83 7.75
N GLU A 145 12.10 -9.90 7.50
CA GLU A 145 12.87 -10.10 6.28
C GLU A 145 12.20 -11.18 5.42
N ARG A 146 11.86 -10.84 4.18
CA ARG A 146 11.22 -11.78 3.25
C ARG A 146 12.11 -12.06 2.05
N LYS A 147 12.32 -13.34 1.76
CA LYS A 147 13.00 -13.79 0.54
C LYS A 147 12.19 -13.43 -0.69
N THR A 148 12.86 -12.84 -1.67
CA THR A 148 12.32 -12.52 -2.99
C THR A 148 13.14 -13.23 -4.06
N GLN A 149 12.57 -13.38 -5.26
CA GLN A 149 13.32 -13.85 -6.42
C GLN A 149 14.30 -12.77 -6.86
N GLN A 150 15.56 -13.15 -7.06
CA GLN A 150 16.58 -12.28 -7.63
C GLN A 150 16.25 -12.04 -9.10
N ASP A 151 16.02 -10.79 -9.46
CA ASP A 151 15.81 -10.40 -10.86
C ASP A 151 16.13 -8.92 -11.07
N LEU A 152 16.48 -8.56 -12.30
CA LEU A 152 16.65 -7.19 -12.75
C LEU A 152 15.48 -6.80 -13.63
N VAL A 153 14.71 -5.83 -13.18
CA VAL A 153 13.52 -5.36 -13.89
C VAL A 153 13.75 -3.94 -14.38
N LEU A 154 13.49 -3.73 -15.67
CA LEU A 154 13.39 -2.39 -16.24
C LEU A 154 12.01 -1.81 -15.93
N ASP A 155 11.98 -0.81 -15.06
CA ASP A 155 10.78 -0.08 -14.70
C ASP A 155 10.75 1.27 -15.42
N MET A 156 9.60 1.66 -15.95
CA MET A 156 9.43 2.93 -16.67
C MET A 156 8.65 3.91 -15.80
N ARG A 157 9.36 4.85 -15.18
CA ARG A 157 8.79 5.88 -14.30
C ARG A 157 8.99 7.25 -14.91
N GLY A 158 7.91 8.03 -15.03
CA GLY A 158 7.99 9.39 -15.60
C GLY A 158 8.58 9.47 -17.02
N GLY A 159 8.50 8.39 -17.80
CA GLY A 159 9.10 8.30 -19.13
C GLY A 159 10.61 7.98 -19.16
N LYS A 160 11.23 7.74 -18.00
CA LYS A 160 12.62 7.29 -17.87
C LYS A 160 12.69 5.82 -17.50
N LEU A 161 13.69 5.12 -18.02
CA LEU A 161 14.00 3.74 -17.68
C LEU A 161 14.84 3.71 -16.41
N HIS A 162 14.35 2.98 -15.42
CA HIS A 162 15.02 2.72 -14.15
C HIS A 162 15.29 1.22 -14.04
N LEU A 163 16.50 0.86 -13.67
CA LEU A 163 16.86 -0.53 -13.40
C LEU A 163 16.62 -0.81 -11.92
N VAL A 164 15.71 -1.73 -11.63
CA VAL A 164 15.29 -2.13 -10.27
C VAL A 164 15.73 -3.56 -10.02
N GLY A 165 16.02 -3.90 -8.76
CA GLY A 165 16.48 -5.24 -8.34
C GLY A 165 17.81 -5.25 -7.60
N TRP A 166 18.44 -4.09 -7.48
CA TRP A 166 19.64 -3.91 -6.68
C TRP A 166 19.31 -3.83 -5.18
N VAL A 167 20.30 -4.20 -4.37
CA VAL A 167 20.30 -3.87 -2.94
C VAL A 167 20.30 -2.36 -2.76
N ASP A 168 19.42 -1.87 -1.90
CA ASP A 168 19.31 -0.48 -1.51
C ASP A 168 18.89 -0.36 -0.05
N THR A 169 19.80 0.10 0.80
CA THR A 169 19.58 0.34 2.24
C THR A 169 19.42 1.82 2.56
N GLY A 170 19.18 2.66 1.56
CA GLY A 170 19.17 4.11 1.71
C GLY A 170 20.58 4.71 1.68
N VAL A 171 20.63 6.05 1.65
CA VAL A 171 21.87 6.82 1.43
C VAL A 171 22.92 6.50 2.48
N GLU A 172 22.56 6.60 3.77
CA GLU A 172 23.50 6.40 4.88
C GLU A 172 24.03 4.97 4.96
N GLY A 173 23.17 3.96 4.73
CA GLY A 173 23.60 2.56 4.68
C GLY A 173 24.54 2.29 3.49
N ASN A 174 24.27 2.90 2.33
CA ASN A 174 25.13 2.78 1.15
C ASN A 174 26.50 3.47 1.36
N ASP A 175 26.51 4.62 2.01
CA ASP A 175 27.74 5.35 2.36
C ASP A 175 28.58 4.57 3.38
N LEU A 176 27.97 4.00 4.42
CA LEU A 176 28.65 3.17 5.41
C LEU A 176 29.35 1.98 4.76
N ARG A 177 28.69 1.30 3.82
CA ARG A 177 29.29 0.19 3.06
C ARG A 177 30.47 0.63 2.21
N THR A 178 30.36 1.81 1.60
CA THR A 178 31.45 2.39 0.80
C THR A 178 32.68 2.65 1.68
N VAL A 179 32.47 3.12 2.91
CA VAL A 179 33.53 3.33 3.91
C VAL A 179 34.13 2.00 4.38
N GLU A 180 33.30 1.00 4.70
CA GLU A 180 33.76 -0.32 5.19
C GLU A 180 34.56 -1.10 4.13
N GLN A 181 34.11 -1.07 2.88
CA GLN A 181 34.64 -1.93 1.80
C GLN A 181 35.62 -1.20 0.88
N GLY A 182 35.66 0.14 0.94
CA GLY A 182 36.48 0.98 0.06
C GLY A 182 36.08 0.93 -1.42
N LYS A 183 34.99 0.24 -1.76
CA LYS A 183 34.45 0.06 -3.12
C LYS A 183 32.93 -0.06 -3.07
N VAL A 184 32.27 0.36 -4.15
CA VAL A 184 30.83 0.17 -4.36
C VAL A 184 30.63 -1.04 -5.28
N GLU A 185 30.31 -2.20 -4.71
CA GLU A 185 29.87 -3.36 -5.49
C GLU A 185 28.34 -3.45 -5.45
N GLN A 186 27.69 -3.34 -6.60
CA GLN A 186 26.25 -3.54 -6.70
C GLN A 186 25.91 -5.03 -6.68
N LYS A 187 25.01 -5.41 -5.77
CA LYS A 187 24.52 -6.78 -5.61
C LYS A 187 23.02 -6.83 -5.88
N LEU A 188 22.56 -7.97 -6.38
CA LEU A 188 21.13 -8.24 -6.54
C LEU A 188 20.51 -8.47 -5.16
N ALA A 189 19.34 -7.88 -4.96
CA ALA A 189 18.57 -8.10 -3.74
C ALA A 189 18.00 -9.52 -3.73
N THR A 190 18.20 -10.21 -2.62
CA THR A 190 17.69 -11.56 -2.35
C THR A 190 16.53 -11.54 -1.39
N GLU A 191 16.46 -10.49 -0.59
CA GLU A 191 15.53 -10.29 0.50
C GLU A 191 14.97 -8.88 0.47
N VAL A 192 13.85 -8.68 1.14
CA VAL A 192 13.26 -7.36 1.39
C VAL A 192 12.96 -7.26 2.87
N ILE A 193 13.58 -6.28 3.54
CA ILE A 193 13.16 -5.89 4.88
C ILE A 193 11.93 -5.04 4.76
N GLN A 194 10.90 -5.36 5.53
CA GLN A 194 9.67 -4.57 5.65
C GLN A 194 9.54 -4.07 7.07
N ILE A 195 9.25 -2.77 7.24
CA ILE A 195 9.06 -2.15 8.55
C ILE A 195 7.62 -1.64 8.64
N TYR A 196 6.96 -2.03 9.73
CA TYR A 196 5.58 -1.70 10.04
C TYR A 196 5.50 -0.96 11.38
N PHE A 197 4.61 0.02 11.46
CA PHE A 197 4.14 0.55 12.73
C PHE A 197 2.96 -0.28 13.23
N LEU A 198 2.97 -0.62 14.51
CA LEU A 198 1.83 -1.19 15.23
C LEU A 198 1.50 -0.27 16.42
N GLY A 199 0.43 0.50 16.30
CA GLY A 199 -0.13 1.31 17.39
C GLY A 199 -0.83 0.43 18.44
N TYR A 200 -0.89 0.91 19.68
CA TYR A 200 -1.54 0.17 20.78
C TYR A 200 -3.03 -0.11 20.54
N THR A 201 -3.70 0.77 19.81
CA THR A 201 -5.11 0.61 19.42
C THR A 201 -5.32 -0.38 18.26
N GLY A 202 -4.24 -1.02 17.78
CA GLY A 202 -4.27 -1.99 16.69
C GLY A 202 -4.09 -1.39 15.30
N CYS A 203 -3.83 -0.07 15.20
CA CYS A 203 -3.47 0.57 13.93
C CYS A 203 -2.18 -0.05 13.37
N ARG A 204 -2.25 -0.64 12.17
CA ARG A 204 -1.11 -1.25 11.49
C ARG A 204 -0.84 -0.49 10.21
N PHE A 205 0.39 -0.03 10.04
CA PHE A 205 0.76 0.77 8.87
C PHE A 205 2.12 0.35 8.31
N PRO A 206 2.23 -0.03 7.02
CA PRO A 206 3.52 -0.25 6.39
C PRO A 206 4.24 1.09 6.22
N ILE A 207 5.44 1.22 6.78
CA ILE A 207 6.20 2.48 6.73
C ILE A 207 7.12 2.49 5.53
N CYS A 208 7.97 1.48 5.41
CA CYS A 208 9.00 1.42 4.40
C CYS A 208 9.45 -0.01 4.14
N HIS A 209 10.19 -0.18 3.06
CA HIS A 209 10.84 -1.43 2.73
C HIS A 209 12.20 -1.18 2.10
N TYR A 210 13.13 -2.11 2.31
CA TYR A 210 14.49 -2.03 1.78
C TYR A 210 14.85 -3.33 1.08
N PRO A 211 15.17 -3.32 -0.22
CA PRO A 211 15.70 -4.49 -0.91
C PRO A 211 17.14 -4.74 -0.45
N THR A 212 17.41 -5.95 0.02
CA THR A 212 18.65 -6.29 0.73
C THR A 212 19.18 -7.67 0.32
N CYS A 213 20.41 -7.96 0.75
CA CYS A 213 21.08 -9.24 0.54
C CYS A 213 21.75 -9.62 1.86
N SER A 214 20.96 -10.21 2.77
CA SER A 214 21.28 -10.40 4.18
C SER A 214 21.63 -9.11 4.91
N VAL A 215 20.73 -8.66 5.80
CA VAL A 215 20.93 -7.38 6.49
C VAL A 215 21.94 -7.49 7.62
N LYS A 216 22.91 -6.57 7.59
CA LYS A 216 23.84 -6.36 8.70
C LYS A 216 23.15 -5.60 9.83
N ALA A 217 23.56 -5.89 11.06
CA ALA A 217 23.06 -5.18 12.24
C ALA A 217 23.32 -3.66 12.21
N SER A 218 24.41 -3.20 11.59
CA SER A 218 24.70 -1.77 11.42
C SER A 218 23.70 -1.10 10.48
N ASP A 219 23.41 -1.71 9.32
CA ASP A 219 22.40 -1.21 8.38
C ASP A 219 21.02 -1.20 9.06
N LEU A 220 20.67 -2.27 9.79
CA LEU A 220 19.41 -2.35 10.54
C LEU A 220 19.29 -1.25 11.59
N HIS A 221 20.40 -0.92 12.26
CA HIS A 221 20.44 0.16 13.23
C HIS A 221 20.08 1.51 12.60
N ILE A 222 20.73 1.86 11.50
CA ILE A 222 20.46 3.11 10.78
C ILE A 222 19.00 3.15 10.31
N MET A 223 18.54 2.10 9.60
CA MET A 223 17.19 2.05 9.06
C MET A 223 16.11 2.22 10.14
N ILE A 224 16.27 1.56 11.29
CA ILE A 224 15.29 1.63 12.38
C ILE A 224 15.28 3.01 13.04
N TRP A 225 16.45 3.61 13.29
CA TRP A 225 16.52 4.91 13.96
C TRP A 225 16.05 6.05 13.07
N ASP A 226 16.30 5.99 11.76
CA ASP A 226 15.74 6.93 10.80
C ASP A 226 14.20 6.87 10.78
N VAL A 227 13.65 5.65 10.81
CA VAL A 227 12.20 5.44 10.90
C VAL A 227 11.64 6.03 12.20
N ILE A 228 12.28 5.77 13.35
CA ILE A 228 11.84 6.31 14.65
C ILE A 228 11.86 7.84 14.64
N ALA A 229 12.93 8.44 14.09
CA ALA A 229 13.05 9.90 13.98
C ALA A 229 11.91 10.47 13.14
N ARG A 230 11.64 9.87 11.98
CA ARG A 230 10.59 10.36 11.08
C ARG A 230 9.18 10.17 11.64
N LEU A 231 8.93 9.08 12.38
CA LEU A 231 7.67 8.89 13.10
C LEU A 231 7.46 9.95 14.17
N GLN A 232 8.51 10.29 14.92
CA GLN A 232 8.47 11.31 15.96
C GLN A 232 8.15 12.70 15.37
N ASP A 233 8.75 13.05 14.23
CA ASP A 233 8.40 14.28 13.50
C ASP A 233 6.91 14.34 13.10
N CYS A 234 6.31 13.17 12.84
CA CYS A 234 4.91 13.05 12.43
C CYS A 234 3.93 12.92 13.61
N GLY A 235 4.41 13.03 14.85
CA GLY A 235 3.60 12.92 16.06
C GLY A 235 3.33 11.48 16.53
N PHE A 236 4.05 10.49 16.01
CA PHE A 236 3.97 9.10 16.46
C PHE A 236 5.14 8.76 17.38
N SER A 237 4.89 7.94 18.40
CA SER A 237 5.94 7.50 19.33
C SER A 237 6.14 6.00 19.31
N VAL A 238 7.42 5.61 19.37
CA VAL A 238 7.86 4.22 19.35
C VAL A 238 8.38 3.85 20.74
N ASP A 239 7.67 2.95 21.39
CA ASP A 239 7.96 2.46 22.74
C ASP A 239 8.53 1.04 22.73
N TYR A 240 8.37 0.29 21.64
CA TYR A 240 8.96 -1.05 21.52
C TYR A 240 9.37 -1.39 20.09
N ILE A 241 10.31 -2.32 19.97
CA ILE A 241 10.71 -2.95 18.71
C ILE A 241 10.48 -4.45 18.85
N LEU A 242 9.64 -4.99 17.97
CA LEU A 242 9.39 -6.42 17.84
C LEU A 242 10.19 -6.96 16.66
N GLN A 243 11.04 -7.94 16.93
CA GLN A 243 11.88 -8.59 15.93
C GLN A 243 11.79 -10.11 16.08
N ASP A 244 12.24 -10.85 15.06
CA ASP A 244 12.33 -12.31 15.16
C ASP A 244 13.54 -12.75 16.02
N GLY A 245 13.67 -14.07 16.20
CA GLY A 245 14.79 -14.67 16.93
C GLY A 245 15.97 -15.07 16.04
N ALA A 246 16.11 -14.49 14.84
CA ALA A 246 17.20 -14.77 13.91
C ALA A 246 18.55 -14.36 14.51
N GLU A 247 19.64 -14.95 14.03
CA GLU A 247 20.98 -14.72 14.59
C GLU A 247 21.48 -13.31 14.27
N GLU A 248 21.09 -12.80 13.11
CA GLU A 248 21.42 -11.50 12.51
C GLU A 248 20.83 -10.33 13.31
N ASN A 249 19.70 -10.55 13.98
CA ASN A 249 19.00 -9.56 14.80
C ASN A 249 19.58 -9.43 16.23
N ARG A 250 20.35 -10.43 16.68
CA ARG A 250 20.94 -10.41 18.04
C ARG A 250 22.04 -9.34 18.19
N PRO A 251 22.97 -9.15 17.23
CA PRO A 251 23.94 -8.05 17.31
C PRO A 251 23.28 -6.68 17.32
N PHE A 252 22.19 -6.48 16.57
CA PHE A 252 21.41 -5.23 16.62
C PHE A 252 20.83 -5.02 18.02
N SER A 253 20.21 -6.04 18.61
CA SER A 253 19.70 -5.93 19.98
C SER A 253 20.82 -5.58 20.98
N LYS A 254 21.97 -6.27 20.87
CA LYS A 254 23.12 -6.06 21.76
C LYS A 254 23.74 -4.67 21.63
N SER A 255 23.70 -4.05 20.45
CA SER A 255 24.34 -2.74 20.25
C SER A 255 23.73 -1.61 21.09
N HIS A 256 22.56 -1.84 21.68
CA HIS A 256 21.85 -0.86 22.51
C HIS A 256 22.17 -1.00 24.01
N PHE A 257 22.99 -1.98 24.41
CA PHE A 257 23.30 -2.26 25.80
C PHE A 257 24.81 -2.37 26.02
N ASN A 258 25.30 -1.69 27.04
CA ASN A 258 26.70 -1.80 27.48
C ASN A 258 26.96 -3.08 28.29
N GLU A 259 25.91 -3.67 28.86
CA GLU A 259 25.94 -4.89 29.66
C GLU A 259 24.98 -5.94 29.09
N ASN A 260 24.83 -7.07 29.77
CA ASN A 260 23.86 -8.08 29.39
C ASN A 260 22.44 -7.47 29.36
N PRO A 261 21.71 -7.53 28.22
CA PRO A 261 20.36 -6.96 28.08
C PRO A 261 19.35 -7.47 29.12
N PHE A 262 19.60 -8.64 29.71
CA PHE A 262 18.78 -9.18 30.78
C PHE A 262 18.76 -8.27 32.02
N ASN A 263 19.90 -7.63 32.36
CA ASN A 263 20.02 -6.77 33.55
C ASN A 263 19.14 -5.52 33.43
N SER A 264 19.04 -4.97 32.22
CA SER A 264 18.17 -3.82 31.90
C SER A 264 16.74 -4.23 31.52
N LYS A 265 16.39 -5.52 31.63
CA LYS A 265 15.11 -6.07 31.17
C LYS A 265 14.78 -5.69 29.72
N TYR A 266 15.80 -5.65 28.86
CA TYR A 266 15.68 -5.25 27.45
C TYR A 266 15.14 -3.84 27.22
N MET A 267 15.23 -2.96 28.23
CA MET A 267 14.88 -1.54 28.09
C MET A 267 16.12 -0.72 27.76
N ALA A 268 16.11 -0.04 26.61
CA ALA A 268 17.19 0.84 26.16
C ALA A 268 16.69 2.28 26.03
N VAL A 269 17.63 3.23 26.03
CA VAL A 269 17.33 4.66 25.86
C VAL A 269 16.96 4.92 24.40
N ASN A 270 15.87 5.66 24.17
CA ASN A 270 15.51 6.10 22.83
C ASN A 270 16.51 7.16 22.34
N LEU A 271 17.20 6.90 21.21
CA LEU A 271 18.25 7.79 20.70
C LEU A 271 17.70 9.12 20.16
N VAL A 272 16.45 9.15 19.70
CA VAL A 272 15.78 10.36 19.20
C VAL A 272 15.23 11.19 20.36
N ASN A 273 14.70 10.52 21.39
CA ASN A 273 14.23 11.17 22.60
C ASN A 273 14.82 10.51 23.87
N PRO A 274 15.97 10.99 24.37
CA PRO A 274 16.66 10.40 25.50
C PRO A 274 15.87 10.37 26.83
N THR A 275 14.75 11.09 26.91
CA THR A 275 13.86 11.05 28.08
C THR A 275 12.98 9.81 28.12
N LYS A 276 12.85 9.09 27.00
CA LYS A 276 12.04 7.89 26.88
C LYS A 276 12.91 6.64 26.82
N LEU A 277 12.36 5.55 27.36
CA LEU A 277 12.90 4.20 27.19
C LEU A 277 12.06 3.48 26.14
N PHE A 278 12.69 2.59 25.39
CA PHE A 278 11.99 1.65 24.52
C PHE A 278 12.36 0.22 24.89
N VAL A 279 11.45 -0.72 24.60
CA VAL A 279 11.59 -2.14 24.91
C VAL A 279 11.96 -2.91 23.65
N MET A 280 13.00 -3.73 23.73
CA MET A 280 13.28 -4.74 22.71
C MET A 280 12.58 -6.04 23.05
N SER A 281 11.74 -6.53 22.14
CA SER A 281 11.02 -7.78 22.31
C SER A 281 11.22 -8.69 21.10
N GLN A 282 11.20 -9.99 21.38
CA GLN A 282 11.17 -11.03 20.35
C GLN A 282 9.74 -11.55 20.18
N ASP A 283 9.40 -12.02 18.99
CA ASP A 283 8.11 -12.65 18.76
C ASP A 283 7.97 -13.96 19.57
N PHE A 284 6.93 -13.98 20.41
CA PHE A 284 6.59 -15.11 21.27
C PHE A 284 6.34 -16.41 20.49
N LEU A 285 5.71 -16.35 19.31
CA LEU A 285 5.40 -17.56 18.52
C LEU A 285 6.68 -18.26 18.04
N HIS A 286 7.71 -17.48 17.72
CA HIS A 286 9.02 -18.02 17.34
C HIS A 286 9.74 -18.66 18.52
N ILE A 287 9.61 -18.08 19.72
CA ILE A 287 10.17 -18.64 20.96
C ILE A 287 9.48 -19.97 21.30
N LYS A 288 8.15 -20.00 21.25
CA LYS A 288 7.37 -21.20 21.57
C LYS A 288 7.72 -22.40 20.67
N LYS A 289 7.85 -22.16 19.36
CA LYS A 289 8.29 -23.20 18.41
C LYS A 289 9.67 -23.76 18.74
N LYS A 290 10.62 -22.91 19.18
CA LYS A 290 11.95 -23.38 19.59
C LYS A 290 11.92 -24.19 20.88
N SER A 291 11.04 -23.85 21.83
CA SER A 291 10.92 -24.57 23.11
C SER A 291 10.21 -25.92 23.01
N GLU A 292 9.37 -26.14 22.00
CA GLU A 292 8.68 -27.43 21.77
C GLU A 292 9.54 -28.45 21.01
N ILE A 293 10.70 -28.02 20.47
CA ILE A 293 11.63 -28.87 19.71
C ILE A 293 12.79 -29.38 20.60
N VAL A 294 12.84 -28.97 21.87
CA VAL A 294 13.83 -29.41 22.87
C VAL A 294 13.26 -30.49 23.77
#